data_AF-A0A6A4NZT1-F1
#
_entry.id   AF-A0A6A4NZT1-F1
#
_cell.length_a   1.000
_cell.length_b   1.000
_cell.length_c   1.000
_cell.angle_alpha   90.00
_cell.angle_beta   90.00
_cell.angle_gamma   90.00
#
_symmetry.space_group_name_H-M   'P 1'
#
loop_
_entity.id
_entity.type
_entity.pdbx_description
1 polymer ?
#
loop_
_entity_poly.entity_id
_entity_poly.type
_entity_poly.pdbx_seq_one_letter_code
_entity_poly.pdbx_strand_id
1 'polypeptide(L)'
;MHLGSPPREFHMDIDIGSDIPWVNCVSCSICPQTSRLLIKLNYFDPGSSSTSSIISCLDDTCASMLLRPQDYILPSSTISI
;
A
#
# COMPACT_ATOMS: atom_id res chain seq x y z
N MET A 1 4.10 0.40 -11.93
CA MET A 1 2.62 0.13 -12.03
C MET A 1 1.86 1.43 -11.91
N HIS A 2 0.62 1.51 -12.39
CA HIS A 2 -0.22 2.72 -12.27
C HIS A 2 -1.40 2.48 -11.33
N LEU A 3 -1.60 3.33 -10.33
CA LEU A 3 -2.69 3.23 -9.36
C LEU A 3 -3.51 4.52 -9.27
N GLY A 4 -4.78 4.35 -8.92
CA GLY A 4 -5.72 5.44 -8.66
C GLY A 4 -6.33 6.07 -9.92
N SER A 5 -7.20 7.04 -9.69
CA SER A 5 -7.85 7.83 -10.74
C SER A 5 -7.84 9.32 -10.36
N PRO A 6 -7.02 10.16 -11.03
CA PRO A 6 -6.20 9.83 -12.20
C PRO A 6 -5.02 8.89 -11.88
N PRO A 7 -4.55 8.09 -12.85
CA PRO A 7 -3.48 7.12 -12.63
C PRO A 7 -2.14 7.80 -12.31
N ARG A 8 -1.44 7.28 -11.30
CA ARG A 8 -0.08 7.69 -10.93
C ARG A 8 0.86 6.49 -10.96
N GLU A 9 2.10 6.71 -11.38
CA GLU A 9 3.11 5.65 -11.45
C GLU A 9 3.70 5.33 -10.07
N PHE A 10 3.89 4.05 -9.78
CA PHE A 10 4.51 3.53 -8.57
C PHE A 10 5.59 2.51 -8.91
N HIS A 11 6.74 2.66 -8.26
CA HIS A 11 7.83 1.70 -8.24
C HIS A 11 7.71 0.91 -6.95
N MET A 12 7.48 -0.40 -7.05
CA MET A 12 7.29 -1.29 -5.91
C MET A 12 8.32 -2.40 -5.96
N ASP A 13 8.74 -2.85 -4.78
CA ASP A 13 9.60 -4.01 -4.65
C ASP A 13 8.76 -5.28 -4.84
N ILE A 14 9.35 -6.29 -5.49
CA ILE A 14 8.70 -7.60 -5.66
C ILE A 14 9.02 -8.42 -4.42
N ASP A 15 8.05 -8.51 -3.51
CA ASP A 15 8.11 -9.41 -2.37
C ASP A 15 7.46 -10.75 -2.72
N ILE A 16 8.29 -11.79 -2.86
CA ILE A 16 7.82 -13.16 -3.12
C ILE A 16 7.37 -13.90 -1.85
N GLY A 17 7.54 -13.27 -0.68
CA GLY A 17 7.17 -13.84 0.62
C GLY A 17 5.81 -13.39 1.14
N SER A 18 5.11 -12.50 0.43
CA SER A 18 3.76 -12.04 0.76
C SER A 18 2.80 -12.26 -0.41
N ASP A 19 1.54 -12.52 -0.07
CA ASP A 19 0.47 -12.74 -1.05
C ASP A 19 -0.24 -11.44 -1.46
N ILE A 20 0.10 -10.31 -0.82
CA ILE A 20 -0.64 -9.06 -0.91
C ILE A 20 0.31 -7.91 -1.31
N PRO A 21 0.11 -7.30 -2.49
CA PRO A 21 0.88 -6.13 -2.88
C PRO A 21 0.45 -4.90 -2.06
N TRP A 22 1.41 -4.01 -1.79
CA TRP A 22 1.17 -2.83 -0.97
C TRP A 22 1.99 -1.61 -1.43
N VAL A 23 1.50 -0.42 -1.08
CA VAL A 23 2.18 0.86 -1.27
C VAL A 23 2.23 1.68 0.02
N ASN A 24 3.23 2.55 0.13
CA ASN A 24 3.31 3.52 1.21
C ASN A 24 2.31 4.67 1.00
N CYS A 25 1.70 5.14 2.10
CA CYS A 25 0.75 6.25 2.09
C CYS A 25 1.42 7.58 2.40
N VAL A 26 0.78 8.68 1.96
CA VAL A 26 1.22 10.05 2.33
C VAL A 26 1.16 10.34 3.82
N SER A 27 0.40 9.55 4.60
CA SER A 27 0.37 9.61 6.06
C SER A 27 1.62 9.04 6.72
N CYS A 28 2.49 8.34 5.98
CA CYS A 28 3.71 7.78 6.52
C CYS A 28 4.78 8.86 6.72
N SER A 29 5.16 9.11 7.97
CA SER A 29 6.20 10.08 8.33
C SER A 29 7.62 9.52 8.29
N ILE A 30 7.79 8.21 8.48
CA ILE A 30 9.10 7.54 8.60
C ILE A 30 9.39 6.55 7.46
N CYS A 31 8.68 6.66 6.34
CA CYS A 31 8.91 5.81 5.16
C CYS A 31 10.08 6.34 4.32
N PRO A 32 10.85 5.45 3.66
CA PRO A 32 11.90 5.86 2.74
C PRO A 32 11.30 6.56 1.51
N GLN A 33 11.89 7.68 1.08
CA GLN A 33 11.47 8.43 -0.13
C GLN A 33 12.10 7.89 -1.41
N THR A 34 13.12 7.06 -1.28
CA THR A 34 13.87 6.46 -2.38
C THR A 34 14.07 4.98 -2.12
N SER A 35 13.99 4.16 -3.17
CA SER A 35 14.31 2.74 -3.09
C SER A 35 15.82 2.52 -2.92
N ARG A 36 16.21 1.26 -2.68
CA ARG A 36 17.62 0.84 -2.64
C ARG A 36 18.38 1.10 -3.94
N LEU A 37 17.66 1.26 -5.05
CA LEU A 37 18.20 1.58 -6.39
C LEU A 37 18.16 3.08 -6.70
N LEU A 38 17.97 3.94 -5.69
CA LEU A 38 17.91 5.40 -5.82
C LEU A 38 16.76 5.91 -6.70
N ILE A 39 15.68 5.13 -6.84
CA ILE A 39 14.47 5.54 -7.55
C ILE A 39 13.56 6.28 -6.58
N LYS A 40 13.05 7.45 -6.97
CA LYS A 40 12.08 8.21 -6.18
C LYS A 40 10.78 7.41 -6.07
N LEU A 41 10.32 7.20 -4.84
CA LEU A 41 9.07 6.53 -4.54
C LEU A 41 7.92 7.54 -4.52
N ASN A 42 6.79 7.15 -5.10
CA ASN A 42 5.54 7.88 -4.96
C ASN A 42 4.74 7.27 -3.82
N TYR A 43 4.06 8.12 -3.04
CA TYR A 43 3.17 7.69 -1.97
C TYR A 43 1.73 7.84 -2.41
N PHE A 44 0.92 6.85 -2.04
CA PHE A 44 -0.49 6.86 -2.35
C PHE A 44 -1.23 7.81 -1.41
N ASP A 45 -2.03 8.70 -2.00
CA ASP A 45 -2.95 9.57 -1.28
C ASP A 45 -4.37 9.19 -1.67
N PRO A 46 -5.11 8.50 -0.78
CA PRO A 46 -6.50 8.13 -1.01
C PRO A 46 -7.37 9.35 -1.36
N GLY A 47 -7.14 10.49 -0.70
CA GLY A 47 -7.90 11.72 -0.93
C GLY A 47 -7.69 12.30 -2.33
N SER A 48 -6.60 11.92 -3.02
CA SER A 48 -6.30 12.38 -4.38
C SER A 48 -6.84 11.47 -5.49
N SER A 49 -7.47 10.34 -5.16
CA SER A 49 -7.95 9.34 -6.12
C SER A 49 -9.45 9.11 -6.00
N SER A 50 -10.19 9.38 -7.07
CA SER A 50 -11.65 9.22 -7.15
C SER A 50 -12.15 7.77 -7.07
N THR A 51 -11.27 6.80 -7.33
CA THR A 51 -11.55 5.36 -7.24
C THR A 51 -11.01 4.72 -5.96
N SER A 52 -10.49 5.52 -5.02
CA SER A 52 -10.03 4.98 -3.74
C SER A 52 -11.21 4.81 -2.78
N SER A 53 -11.13 3.80 -1.93
CA SER A 53 -12.10 3.55 -0.85
C SER A 53 -11.41 2.90 0.33
N ILE A 54 -11.79 3.30 1.54
CA ILE A 54 -11.32 2.67 2.78
C ILE A 54 -12.24 1.50 3.09
N ILE A 55 -11.68 0.31 3.27
CA ILE A 55 -12.40 -0.88 3.69
C ILE A 55 -12.26 -1.01 5.22
N SER A 56 -13.39 -1.18 5.90
CA SER A 56 -13.40 -1.44 7.35
C SER A 56 -13.01 -2.89 7.63
N CYS A 57 -12.37 -3.17 8.76
CA CYS A 57 -12.08 -4.54 9.19
C CYS A 57 -13.29 -5.31 9.74
N LEU A 58 -14.47 -4.71 9.68
CA LEU A 58 -15.74 -5.44 9.75
C LEU A 58 -16.12 -6.09 8.41
N ASP A 59 -15.52 -5.65 7.30
CA ASP A 59 -15.65 -6.29 6.00
C ASP A 59 -14.83 -7.60 6.00
N ASP A 60 -15.42 -8.67 5.46
CA ASP A 60 -14.80 -9.99 5.40
C ASP A 60 -13.43 -9.96 4.70
N THR A 61 -13.24 -9.06 3.73
CA THR A 61 -11.99 -8.89 3.00
C THR A 61 -10.85 -8.51 3.95
N CYS A 62 -11.04 -7.45 4.75
CA CYS A 62 -10.05 -6.98 5.72
C CYS A 62 -9.93 -7.93 6.92
N ALA A 63 -11.04 -8.51 7.39
CA ALA A 63 -11.04 -9.50 8.46
C ALA A 63 -10.20 -10.74 8.10
N SER A 64 -10.29 -11.21 6.85
CA SER A 64 -9.52 -12.37 6.37
C SER A 64 -8.01 -12.14 6.37
N MET A 65 -7.55 -10.89 6.17
CA MET A 65 -6.12 -10.53 6.23
C MET A 65 -5.58 -10.65 7.65
N LEU A 66 -6.37 -10.32 8.68
CA LEU A 66 -5.94 -10.44 10.09
C LEU A 66 -5.75 -11.89 10.54
N LEU A 67 -6.41 -12.84 9.87
CA LEU A 67 -6.24 -14.27 10.15
C LEU A 67 -4.97 -14.84 9.50
N ARG A 68 -4.28 -14.08 8.64
CA ARG A 68 -3.06 -14.51 7.97
C ARG A 68 -1.83 -14.09 8.79
N PRO A 69 -0.99 -15.05 9.25
CA PRO A 69 0.17 -14.74 10.09
C PRO A 69 1.22 -13.84 9.42
N GLN A 70 1.25 -13.80 8.09
CA GLN A 70 2.27 -13.06 7.31
C GLN A 70 1.92 -11.59 7.10
N ASP A 71 0.64 -11.22 7.16
CA ASP A 71 0.18 -9.85 6.88
C ASP A 71 0.25 -8.93 8.12
N TYR A 72 0.51 -9.49 9.30
CA TYR A 72 0.68 -8.76 10.57
C TYR A 72 1.93 -7.83 10.58
N ILE A 73 2.78 -7.91 9.55
CA ILE A 73 4.05 -7.17 9.47
C ILE A 73 3.89 -5.86 8.67
N LEU A 74 2.78 -5.66 7.96
CA LEU A 74 2.57 -4.41 7.21
C LEU A 74 2.41 -3.22 8.17
N PRO A 75 3.19 -2.13 8.01
CA PRO A 75 3.03 -0.93 8.81
C PRO A 75 1.63 -0.33 8.63
N SER A 76 1.03 0.22 9.69
CA SER A 76 -0.27 0.92 9.62
C SER A 76 -0.32 2.10 8.64
N SER A 77 0.83 2.48 8.08
CA SER A 77 1.01 3.54 7.08
C SER A 77 1.13 3.02 5.63
N THR A 78 0.76 1.76 5.39
CA THR A 78 0.70 1.13 4.06
C THR A 78 -0.74 0.83 3.66
N ILE A 79 -1.00 0.80 2.35
CA ILE A 79 -2.27 0.36 1.77
C ILE A 79 -2.01 -0.89 0.95
N SER A 80 -2.76 -1.94 1.25
CA SER A 80 -2.90 -3.13 0.42
C SER A 80 -3.76 -2.82 -0.81
N ILE A 81 -3.36 -3.33 -1.97
CA ILE A 81 -3.96 -3.02 -3.27
C ILE A 81 -4.80 -4.19 -3.79
#